data_AF-A0A2M7EY99-F1
#
_entry.id   AF-A0A2M7EY99-F1
#
_cell.length_a   1.000
_cell.length_b   1.000
_cell.length_c   1.000
_cell.angle_alpha   90.00
_cell.angle_beta   90.00
_cell.angle_gamma   90.00
#
_symmetry.space_group_name_H-M   'P 1'
#
loop_
_entity.id
_entity.type
_entity.pdbx_description
1 polymer ?
#
loop_
_entity_poly.entity_id
_entity_poly.type
_entity_poly.pdbx_seq_one_letter_code
_entity_poly.pdbx_strand_id
1 'polypeptide(L)' 'EAQNHATQWLWTYNNDRPNMSIGGITPAMKLKMAA' A
#
# COMPACT_ATOMS: atom_id res chain seq x y z
N GLU A 1 -19.15 -11.07 3.01
CA GLU A 1 -18.91 -10.00 2.01
C GLU A 1 -18.00 -8.89 2.53
N ALA A 2 -18.30 -8.26 3.67
CA ALA A 2 -17.46 -7.18 4.24
C ALA A 2 -15.95 -7.51 4.38
N GLN A 3 -15.60 -8.75 4.77
CA GLN A 3 -14.20 -9.20 4.87
C GLN A 3 -13.45 -9.21 3.53
N ASN A 4 -14.09 -9.68 2.45
CA ASN A 4 -13.45 -9.71 1.14
C ASN A 4 -13.18 -8.30 0.62
N HIS A 5 -14.11 -7.38 0.87
CA HIS A 5 -13.98 -5.99 0.49
C HIS A 5 -12.86 -5.30 1.28
N ALA A 6 -12.73 -5.58 2.59
CA ALA A 6 -11.64 -5.06 3.41
C ALA A 6 -10.27 -5.62 2.99
N THR A 7 -10.17 -6.92 2.68
CA THR A 7 -8.93 -7.55 2.21
C THR A 7 -8.49 -7.01 0.86
N GLN A 8 -9.42 -6.86 -0.09
CA GLN A 8 -9.12 -6.30 -1.40
C GLN A 8 -8.70 -4.83 -1.32
N TRP A 9 -9.36 -4.05 -0.45
CA TRP A 9 -8.99 -2.65 -0.21
C TRP A 9 -7.61 -2.49 0.44
N LEU A 10 -7.25 -3.37 1.39
CA LEU A 10 -5.93 -3.37 2.01
C LEU A 10 -4.84 -3.78 1.02
N TRP A 11 -5.13 -4.75 0.14
CA TRP A 11 -4.20 -5.16 -0.90
C TRP A 11 -3.94 -4.05 -1.92
N THR A 12 -4.99 -3.38 -2.42
CA THR A 12 -4.83 -2.28 -3.38
C THR A 12 -4.14 -1.07 -2.75
N TYR A 13 -4.43 -0.75 -1.48
CA TYR A 13 -3.71 0.30 -0.75
C TYR A 13 -2.21 0.00 -0.60
N ASN A 14 -1.86 -1.26 -0.32
CA ASN A 14 -0.47 -1.68 -0.11
C ASN A 14 0.32 -1.85 -1.42
N ASN A 15 -0.34 -2.21 -2.54
CA ASN A 15 0.34 -2.56 -3.79
C ASN A 15 0.18 -1.53 -4.92
N ASP A 16 -0.96 -0.84 -5.02
CA ASP A 16 -1.35 -0.15 -6.26
C ASP A 16 -1.71 1.34 -6.04
N ARG A 17 -1.21 1.93 -4.95
CA ARG A 17 -1.67 3.23 -4.44
C ARG A 17 -1.70 4.33 -5.53
N PRO A 18 -2.88 4.87 -5.91
CA PRO A 18 -3.00 5.91 -6.93
C PRO A 18 -2.76 7.33 -6.39
N ASN A 19 -2.09 7.47 -5.23
CA ASN A 19 -1.76 8.78 -4.70
C ASN A 19 -0.42 8.73 -3.97
N MET A 20 0.62 9.28 -4.59
CA MET A 20 1.95 9.49 -4.02
C MET A 20 1.92 10.65 -3.01
N SER A 21 1.19 10.55 -1.89
CA SER A 21 1.14 11.69 -0.95
C SER A 21 2.48 11.92 -0.22
N ILE A 22 2.92 13.19 -0.28
CA ILE A 22 4.04 13.87 0.40
C ILE A 22 5.30 13.00 0.58
N GLY A 23 6.05 12.84 -0.51
CA GLY A 23 7.42 12.28 -0.47
C GLY A 23 7.66 11.03 -1.31
N GLY A 24 6.65 10.50 -2.02
CA GLY A 24 6.86 9.53 -3.12
C GLY A 24 7.40 8.15 -2.75
N ILE A 25 7.54 7.80 -1.46
CA ILE A 25 8.06 6.51 -1.02
C ILE A 25 6.91 5.59 -0.59
N THR A 26 6.81 4.42 -1.24
CA THR A 26 5.84 3.39 -0.84
C THR A 26 6.33 2.59 0.38
N PRO A 27 5.42 1.95 1.15
CA PRO A 27 5.82 1.08 2.26
C PRO A 27 6.78 -0.04 1.85
N ALA A 28 6.61 -0.61 0.65
CA ALA A 28 7.51 -1.61 0.10
C ALA A 28 8.92 -1.05 -0.17
N MET A 29 9.02 0.20 -0.68
CA MET A 29 10.30 0.88 -0.83
C MET A 29 10.96 1.14 0.53
N LYS A 30 10.18 1.59 1.53
CA LYS A 30 10.68 1.79 2.89
C LYS A 30 11.23 0.50 3.51
N LEU A 31 10.55 -0.63 3.30
CA LEU A 31 11.03 -1.95 3.75
C LEU A 31 12.33 -2.35 3.05
N LYS A 32 12.46 -2.10 1.74
CA LYS A 32 13.72 -2.35 1.01
C LYS A 32 14.89 -1.47 1.46
N MET A 33 14.63 -0.25 1.90
CA MET A 33 15.68 0.67 2.41
C MET A 33 16.12 0.37 3.84
N ALA A 34 15.32 -0.39 4.60
CA ALA A 34 15.62 -0.76 6.00
C ALA A 34 16.45 -2.04 6.14
N ALA A 35 16.72 -2.73 5.02
CA ALA A 35 17.62 -3.88 4.92
C ALA A 35 19.02 -3.42 4.49
#